data_AF-E1ZQP5-F1
#
_entry.id   AF-E1ZQP5-F1
#
_cell.length_a   1.000
_cell.length_b   1.000
_cell.length_c   1.000
_cell.angle_alpha   90.00
_cell.angle_beta   90.00
_cell.angle_gamma   90.00
#
_symmetry.space_group_name_H-M   'P 1'
#
loop_
_entity.id
_entity.type
_entity.pdbx_description
1 polymer ?
#
loop_
_entity_poly.entity_id
_entity_poly.type
_entity_poly.pdbx_seq_one_letter_code
_entity_poly.pdbx_strand_id
1 'polypeptide(L)'
;MPQNAAAVLSEALGPNSAMPYAQEFKFLVQQHMTDLVTDLPSLHVKSRNYVHTDGRTVQLLLAEGTLPMYYQAHKYNIPVAIWLPEQYPLAAPMAYVVPTPDMVIKPRHSFVDASGLVHTPYIGQWQYPSSNLRDMAQVC
;
A
#
# COMPACT_ATOMS: atom_id res chain seq x y z
N MET A 1 14.53 -15.66 -2.40
CA MET A 1 15.34 -14.67 -1.65
C MET A 1 14.45 -13.47 -1.39
N PRO A 2 14.32 -12.95 -0.16
CA PRO A 2 13.57 -11.72 0.04
C PRO A 2 14.22 -10.61 -0.79
N GLN A 3 13.45 -9.98 -1.68
CA GLN A 3 13.92 -8.78 -2.36
C GLN A 3 14.25 -7.76 -1.28
N ASN A 4 15.51 -7.30 -1.26
CA ASN A 4 15.95 -6.30 -0.30
C ASN A 4 15.18 -5.01 -0.59
N ALA A 5 14.26 -4.63 0.30
CA ALA A 5 13.40 -3.46 0.13
C ALA A 5 14.22 -2.19 -0.13
N ALA A 6 15.39 -2.06 0.51
CA ALA A 6 16.29 -0.93 0.30
C ALA A 6 16.84 -0.87 -1.14
N ALA A 7 17.12 -2.01 -1.76
CA ALA A 7 17.60 -2.07 -3.15
C ALA A 7 16.49 -1.65 -4.13
N VAL A 8 15.27 -2.20 -3.94
CA VAL A 8 14.11 -1.85 -4.78
C VAL A 8 13.78 -0.37 -4.66
N LEU A 9 13.77 0.18 -3.44
CA LEU A 9 13.48 1.59 -3.21
C LEU A 9 14.58 2.50 -3.77
N SER A 10 15.86 2.14 -3.61
CA SER A 10 16.97 2.91 -4.16
C SER A 10 16.94 2.96 -5.69
N GLU A 11 16.65 1.82 -6.33
CA GLU A 11 16.47 1.74 -7.79
C GLU A 11 15.25 2.56 -8.23
N ALA A 12 14.10 2.35 -7.58
CA ALA A 12 12.84 2.98 -7.95
C ALA A 12 12.76 4.47 -7.58
N LEU A 13 13.57 4.99 -6.66
CA LEU A 13 13.55 6.41 -6.26
C LEU A 13 14.87 7.12 -6.56
N GLY A 14 15.76 6.47 -7.30
CA GLY A 14 17.04 7.04 -7.72
C GLY A 14 16.89 8.28 -8.61
N PRO A 15 18.01 8.98 -8.87
CA PRO A 15 18.01 10.24 -9.63
C PRO A 15 17.47 10.11 -11.07
N ASN A 16 17.60 8.93 -11.68
CA ASN A 16 17.10 8.65 -13.04
C ASN A 16 15.76 7.90 -13.05
N SER A 17 15.08 7.82 -11.91
CA SER A 17 13.81 7.10 -11.82
C SER A 17 12.70 7.80 -12.59
N ALA A 18 11.94 7.02 -13.36
CA ALA A 18 10.72 7.45 -14.05
C ALA A 18 9.47 7.44 -13.13
N MET A 19 9.63 7.14 -11.83
CA MET A 19 8.51 7.11 -10.91
C MET A 19 7.90 8.51 -10.73
N PRO A 20 6.57 8.61 -10.58
CA PRO A 20 5.84 9.86 -10.67
C PRO A 20 5.87 10.71 -9.38
N TYR A 21 6.67 10.33 -8.38
CA TYR A 21 6.73 11.04 -7.10
C TYR A 21 7.53 12.34 -7.21
N ALA A 22 7.01 13.42 -6.63
CA ALA A 22 7.68 14.71 -6.58
C ALA A 22 9.05 14.59 -5.88
N GLN A 23 10.05 15.33 -6.38
CA GLN A 23 11.44 15.18 -5.96
C GLN A 23 11.62 15.43 -4.46
N GLU A 24 10.90 16.41 -3.92
CA GLU A 24 10.86 16.76 -2.51
C GLU A 24 10.30 15.66 -1.60
N PHE A 25 9.47 14.75 -2.15
CA PHE A 25 8.86 13.66 -1.39
C PHE A 25 9.56 12.31 -1.59
N LYS A 26 10.52 12.17 -2.50
CA LYS A 26 11.18 10.87 -2.75
C LYS A 26 11.83 10.28 -1.50
N PHE A 27 12.53 11.10 -0.71
CA PHE A 27 13.13 10.64 0.55
C PHE A 27 12.05 10.18 1.55
N LEU A 28 10.96 10.92 1.66
CA LEU A 28 9.84 10.58 2.53
C LEU A 28 9.14 9.28 2.09
N VAL A 29 8.91 9.10 0.79
CA VAL A 29 8.36 7.86 0.21
C VAL A 29 9.25 6.67 0.57
N GLN A 30 10.56 6.82 0.38
CA GLN A 30 11.54 5.79 0.74
C GLN A 30 11.47 5.44 2.22
N GLN A 31 11.45 6.45 3.08
CA GLN A 31 11.37 6.26 4.53
C GLN A 31 10.06 5.56 4.92
N HIS A 32 8.91 6.09 4.51
CA HIS A 32 7.60 5.53 4.86
C HIS A 32 7.44 4.07 4.40
N MET A 33 7.93 3.73 3.20
CA MET A 33 7.91 2.35 2.71
C MET A 33 8.86 1.43 3.47
N THR A 34 10.04 1.93 3.84
CA THR A 34 11.02 1.18 4.65
C THR A 34 10.46 0.89 6.05
N ASP A 35 9.87 1.90 6.69
CA ASP A 35 9.28 1.75 8.02
C ASP A 35 8.13 0.73 7.99
N LEU A 36 7.24 0.84 6.99
CA LEU A 36 6.11 -0.09 6.82
C LEU A 36 6.56 -1.56 6.74
N VAL A 37 7.53 -1.88 5.88
CA VAL A 37 7.99 -3.28 5.73
C VAL A 37 8.90 -3.75 6.85
N THR A 38 9.50 -2.83 7.62
CA THR A 38 10.23 -3.16 8.84
C THR A 38 9.27 -3.62 9.93
N ASP A 39 8.14 -2.92 10.10
CA ASP A 39 7.13 -3.29 11.09
C ASP A 39 6.28 -4.49 10.67
N LEU A 40 6.10 -4.67 9.36
CA LEU A 40 5.30 -5.74 8.77
C LEU A 40 6.15 -6.54 7.76
N PRO A 41 7.02 -7.46 8.24
CA PRO A 41 7.96 -8.20 7.38
C PRO A 41 7.31 -9.13 6.35
N SER A 42 6.01 -9.39 6.48
CA SER A 42 5.20 -10.10 5.49
C SER A 42 4.89 -9.27 4.24
N LEU A 43 5.12 -7.96 4.28
CA LEU A 43 4.99 -7.05 3.15
C LEU A 43 6.33 -6.90 2.43
N HIS A 44 6.25 -6.80 1.10
CA HIS A 44 7.40 -6.57 0.25
C HIS A 44 7.15 -5.38 -0.68
N VAL A 45 8.12 -4.47 -0.74
CA VAL A 45 8.09 -3.35 -1.67
C VAL A 45 8.34 -3.85 -3.09
N LYS A 46 7.50 -3.40 -4.02
CA LYS A 46 7.61 -3.66 -5.46
C LYS A 46 7.33 -2.38 -6.25
N SER A 47 7.67 -2.41 -7.52
CA SER A 47 7.24 -1.43 -8.52
C SER A 47 6.43 -2.16 -9.59
N ARG A 48 5.23 -1.68 -9.91
CA ARG A 48 4.34 -2.29 -10.90
C ARG A 48 3.53 -1.23 -11.65
N ASN A 49 3.05 -1.61 -12.83
CA ASN A 49 2.09 -0.80 -13.58
C ASN A 49 0.72 -0.84 -12.89
N TYR A 50 0.21 0.33 -12.57
CA TYR A 50 -1.14 0.59 -12.10
C TYR A 50 -1.99 1.15 -13.23
N VAL A 51 -3.18 0.58 -13.43
CA VAL A 51 -4.12 1.02 -14.46
C VAL A 51 -5.23 1.81 -13.79
N HIS A 52 -5.28 3.11 -14.08
CA HIS A 52 -6.33 4.00 -13.61
C HIS A 52 -7.67 3.64 -14.25
N THR A 53 -8.76 4.08 -13.63
CA THR A 53 -10.13 3.85 -14.14
C THR A 53 -10.39 4.50 -15.50
N ASP A 54 -9.60 5.51 -15.88
CA ASP A 54 -9.61 6.15 -17.19
C ASP A 54 -8.74 5.44 -18.24
N GLY A 55 -8.13 4.31 -17.89
CA GLY A 55 -7.28 3.50 -18.77
C GLY A 55 -5.82 3.94 -18.82
N ARG A 56 -5.44 5.06 -18.19
CA ARG A 56 -4.02 5.46 -18.11
C ARG A 56 -3.24 4.45 -17.28
N THR A 57 -2.04 4.12 -17.72
CA THR A 57 -1.12 3.23 -17.00
C THR A 57 0.07 4.02 -16.50
N VAL A 58 0.40 3.86 -15.22
CA VAL A 58 1.54 4.51 -14.56
C VAL A 58 2.30 3.48 -13.72
N GLN A 59 3.62 3.60 -13.64
CA GLN A 59 4.41 2.76 -12.76
C GLN A 59 4.38 3.34 -11.33
N LEU A 60 3.91 2.57 -10.36
CA LEU A 60 3.81 2.97 -8.95
C LEU A 60 4.53 1.97 -8.03
N LEU A 61 4.96 2.47 -6.88
CA LEU A 61 5.38 1.63 -5.76
C LEU A 61 4.15 1.03 -5.07
N LEU A 62 4.31 -0.21 -4.65
CA LEU A 62 3.36 -0.87 -3.75
C LEU A 62 4.09 -1.68 -2.68
N ALA A 63 3.46 -1.82 -1.52
CA ALA A 63 3.76 -2.87 -0.56
C ALA A 63 2.72 -3.98 -0.73
N GLU A 64 3.18 -5.19 -1.04
CA GLU A 64 2.31 -6.35 -1.26
C GLU A 64 2.71 -7.50 -0.33
N GLY A 65 1.73 -8.17 0.25
CA GLY A 65 1.97 -9.27 1.19
C GLY A 65 0.72 -9.58 1.99
N THR A 66 0.87 -9.84 3.29
CA THR A 66 -0.27 -10.10 4.17
C THR A 66 -0.26 -9.20 5.41
N LEU A 67 -1.45 -8.80 5.88
CA LEU A 67 -1.65 -8.14 7.17
C LEU A 67 -2.31 -9.11 8.17
N PRO A 68 -1.84 -9.13 9.43
CA PRO A 68 -2.51 -9.89 10.47
C PRO A 68 -3.82 -9.19 10.90
N MET A 69 -4.93 -9.91 10.85
CA MET A 69 -6.24 -9.43 11.32
C MET A 69 -6.86 -10.46 12.26
N TYR A 70 -7.49 -10.00 13.34
CA TYR A 70 -8.19 -10.88 14.28
C TYR A 70 -9.70 -10.80 14.09
N TYR A 71 -10.31 -11.95 13.81
CA TYR A 71 -11.76 -12.08 13.71
C TYR A 71 -12.22 -13.26 14.56
N GLN A 72 -13.19 -13.03 15.45
CA GLN A 72 -13.74 -14.06 16.35
C GLN A 72 -12.65 -14.86 17.10
N ALA A 73 -11.66 -14.15 17.65
CA ALA A 73 -10.49 -14.72 18.35
C ALA A 73 -9.53 -15.58 17.48
N HIS A 74 -9.75 -15.66 16.16
CA HIS A 74 -8.83 -16.29 15.22
C HIS A 74 -7.99 -15.24 14.49
N LYS A 75 -6.70 -15.53 14.33
CA LYS A 75 -5.78 -14.72 13.52
C LYS A 75 -5.83 -15.17 12.06
N TYR A 76 -6.11 -14.23 11.17
CA TYR A 76 -6.07 -14.41 9.72
C TYR A 76 -4.95 -13.55 9.13
N ASN A 77 -4.29 -14.04 8.07
CA ASN A 77 -3.32 -13.26 7.30
C ASN A 77 -4.02 -12.86 6.00
N ILE A 78 -4.49 -11.61 5.94
CA ILE A 78 -5.26 -11.11 4.82
C ILE A 78 -4.29 -10.60 3.75
N PRO A 79 -4.31 -11.13 2.52
CA PRO A 79 -3.43 -10.63 1.48
C PRO A 79 -3.85 -9.23 1.06
N VAL A 80 -2.88 -8.33 0.95
CA VAL A 80 -3.10 -6.93 0.60
C VAL A 80 -2.10 -6.42 -0.44
N ALA A 81 -2.53 -5.40 -1.17
CA ALA A 81 -1.68 -4.56 -2.00
C ALA A 81 -1.92 -3.09 -1.65
N ILE A 82 -0.92 -2.42 -1.12
CA ILE A 82 -0.97 -1.01 -0.71
C ILE A 82 -0.16 -0.20 -1.73
N TRP A 83 -0.85 0.54 -2.58
CA TRP A 83 -0.25 1.36 -3.64
C TRP A 83 -0.04 2.80 -3.18
N LEU A 84 1.09 3.39 -3.56
CA LEU A 84 1.33 4.82 -3.36
C LEU A 84 0.99 5.60 -4.63
N PRO A 85 -0.07 6.44 -4.64
CA PRO A 85 -0.43 7.22 -5.81
C PRO A 85 0.62 8.28 -6.14
N GLU A 86 0.56 8.83 -7.35
CA GLU A 86 1.50 9.86 -7.84
C GLU A 86 1.62 11.06 -6.89
N GLN A 87 0.51 11.47 -6.27
CA GLN A 87 0.42 12.62 -5.37
C GLN A 87 0.76 12.30 -3.91
N TYR A 88 1.20 11.09 -3.60
CA TYR A 88 1.61 10.75 -2.23
C TYR A 88 2.78 11.65 -1.77
N PRO A 89 2.77 12.17 -0.53
CA PRO A 89 1.83 11.89 0.57
C PRO A 89 0.61 12.82 0.64
N LEU A 90 0.44 13.75 -0.30
CA LEU A 90 -0.72 14.66 -0.31
C LEU A 90 -2.04 13.91 -0.57
N ALA A 91 -1.97 12.81 -1.32
CA ALA A 91 -3.06 11.85 -1.48
C ALA A 91 -2.80 10.58 -0.65
N ALA A 92 -3.88 9.98 -0.14
CA ALA A 92 -3.84 8.74 0.61
C ALA A 92 -3.34 7.55 -0.22
N PRO A 93 -2.67 6.56 0.38
CA PRO A 93 -2.41 5.29 -0.29
C PRO A 93 -3.71 4.58 -0.70
N MET A 94 -3.66 3.79 -1.76
CA MET A 94 -4.77 2.94 -2.20
C MET A 94 -4.51 1.50 -1.73
N ALA A 95 -5.21 1.07 -0.70
CA ALA A 95 -5.09 -0.28 -0.16
C ALA A 95 -6.18 -1.20 -0.72
N TYR A 96 -5.78 -2.38 -1.18
CA TYR A 96 -6.67 -3.41 -1.68
C TYR A 96 -6.49 -4.70 -0.89
N VAL A 97 -7.60 -5.34 -0.52
CA VAL A 97 -7.61 -6.77 -0.19
C VAL A 97 -7.49 -7.55 -1.50
N VAL A 98 -6.60 -8.54 -1.53
CA VAL A 98 -6.35 -9.38 -2.69
C VAL A 98 -6.73 -10.82 -2.32
N PRO A 99 -7.99 -11.24 -2.51
CA PRO A 99 -8.41 -12.59 -2.15
C PRO A 99 -7.60 -13.66 -2.91
N THR A 100 -7.22 -14.73 -2.21
CA THR A 100 -6.81 -15.97 -2.89
C THR A 100 -8.03 -16.62 -3.56
N PRO A 101 -7.85 -17.63 -4.45
CA PRO A 101 -8.99 -18.32 -5.08
C PRO A 101 -10.04 -18.88 -4.11
N ASP A 102 -9.62 -19.21 -2.89
CA ASP A 102 -10.49 -19.76 -1.83
C ASP A 102 -11.07 -18.68 -0.90
N MET A 103 -10.76 -17.41 -1.12
CA MET A 103 -11.24 -16.28 -0.32
C MET A 103 -12.33 -15.50 -1.05
N VAL A 104 -13.31 -15.03 -0.28
CA VAL A 104 -14.37 -14.14 -0.77
C VAL A 104 -14.42 -12.92 0.14
N ILE A 105 -14.45 -11.73 -0.46
CA ILE A 105 -14.74 -10.51 0.29
C ILE A 105 -16.19 -10.59 0.77
N LYS A 106 -16.39 -10.47 2.08
CA LYS A 106 -17.71 -10.57 2.69
C LYS A 106 -18.68 -9.57 2.04
N PRO A 107 -19.86 -10.00 1.55
CA PRO A 107 -20.85 -9.08 1.02
C PRO A 107 -21.26 -8.03 2.05
N ARG A 108 -21.36 -6.76 1.62
CA ARG A 108 -21.67 -5.60 2.47
C ARG A 108 -20.67 -5.43 3.63
N HIS A 109 -19.39 -5.72 3.39
CA HIS A 109 -18.33 -5.38 4.34
C HIS A 109 -18.28 -3.87 4.55
N SER A 110 -18.08 -3.43 5.80
CA SER A 110 -18.21 -2.01 6.19
C SER A 110 -17.15 -1.11 5.55
N PHE A 111 -15.98 -1.66 5.24
CA PHE A 111 -14.81 -0.90 4.79
C PHE A 111 -14.14 -1.49 3.54
N VAL A 112 -14.71 -2.52 2.91
CA VAL A 112 -14.09 -3.14 1.73
C VAL A 112 -15.17 -3.33 0.69
N ASP A 113 -14.97 -2.75 -0.48
CA ASP A 113 -15.93 -2.90 -1.58
C ASP A 113 -15.69 -4.18 -2.40
N ALA A 114 -16.53 -4.43 -3.40
CA ALA A 114 -16.47 -5.65 -4.22
C ALA A 114 -15.19 -5.77 -5.07
N SER A 115 -14.47 -4.66 -5.30
CA SER A 115 -13.17 -4.67 -5.98
C SER A 115 -12.01 -5.03 -5.05
N GLY A 116 -12.27 -5.06 -3.73
CA GLY A 116 -11.24 -5.21 -2.70
C GLY A 116 -10.68 -3.89 -2.20
N LEU A 117 -11.08 -2.74 -2.76
CA LEU A 117 -10.61 -1.44 -2.29
C LEU A 117 -11.08 -1.18 -0.86
N VAL A 118 -10.12 -0.77 -0.02
CA VAL A 118 -10.29 -0.52 1.40
C VAL A 118 -10.63 0.96 1.64
N HIS A 119 -11.75 1.20 2.32
CA HIS A 119 -12.29 2.50 2.68
C HIS A 119 -12.42 2.60 4.21
N THR A 120 -11.35 2.99 4.90
CA THR A 120 -11.41 3.26 6.35
C THR A 120 -11.57 4.76 6.62
N PRO A 121 -12.09 5.16 7.81
CA PRO A 121 -12.12 6.56 8.20
C PRO A 121 -10.72 7.22 8.16
N TYR A 122 -9.67 6.46 8.49
CA TYR A 122 -8.29 6.96 8.45
C TYR A 122 -7.82 7.28 7.03
N ILE A 123 -8.10 6.41 6.05
CA ILE A 123 -7.81 6.67 4.63
C ILE A 123 -8.65 7.85 4.13
N GLY A 124 -9.93 7.91 4.49
CA GLY A 124 -10.83 9.00 4.08
C GLY A 124 -10.50 10.36 4.69
N GLN A 125 -9.82 10.40 5.84
CA GLN A 125 -9.36 11.61 6.52
C GLN A 125 -7.85 11.82 6.41
N TRP A 126 -7.20 11.11 5.47
CA TRP A 126 -5.77 11.20 5.27
C TRP A 126 -5.33 12.65 5.06
N GLN A 127 -4.37 13.09 5.86
CA GLN A 127 -3.85 14.44 5.81
C GLN A 127 -2.35 14.40 6.04
N TYR A 128 -1.57 14.83 5.06
CA TYR A 128 -0.16 15.08 5.27
C TYR A 128 0.04 16.42 6.01
N PRO A 129 0.91 16.51 7.04
CA PRO A 129 1.86 15.50 7.51
C PRO A 129 1.39 14.65 8.71
N SER A 130 0.12 14.72 9.12
CA SER A 130 -0.37 14.01 10.31
C SER A 130 -0.61 12.50 10.08
N SER A 131 -0.88 12.08 8.85
CA SER A 131 -1.13 10.68 8.48
C SER A 131 0.13 9.95 7.98
N ASN A 132 0.21 8.64 8.24
CA ASN A 132 1.33 7.78 7.82
C ASN A 132 0.89 6.34 7.50
N LEU A 133 1.76 5.56 6.84
CA LEU A 133 1.45 4.18 6.40
C LEU A 133 1.34 3.18 7.56
N ARG A 134 2.06 3.39 8.66
CA ARG A 134 2.05 2.49 9.81
C ARG A 134 0.69 2.50 10.47
N ASP A 135 0.18 3.68 10.79
CA ASP A 135 -1.12 3.83 11.44
C ASP A 135 -2.24 3.38 10.51
N MET A 136 -2.15 3.70 9.21
CA MET A 136 -3.08 3.17 8.21
C MET A 136 -3.10 1.62 8.22
N ALA A 137 -1.95 0.96 8.25
CA ALA A 137 -1.88 -0.51 8.22
C ALA A 137 -2.43 -1.17 9.49
N GLN A 138 -2.50 -0.45 10.60
CA GLN A 138 -3.08 -0.95 11.86
C GLN A 138 -4.62 -0.89 11.88
N VAL A 139 -5.22 -0.01 11.06
CA VAL A 139 -6.67 0.19 11.02
C VAL A 139 -7.34 -0.40 9.77
N CYS A 140 -6.54 -0.99 8.88
CA CYS A 140 -7.01 -1.73 7.70
C CYS A 140 -7.52 -3.14 8.04
#